data_AF-A0A7S4E991-F1
#
_entry.id   AF-A0A7S4E991-F1
#
_cell.length_a   1.000
_cell.length_b   1.000
_cell.length_c   1.000
_cell.angle_alpha   90.00
_cell.angle_beta   90.00
_cell.angle_gamma   90.00
#
_symmetry.space_group_name_H-M   'P 1'
#
loop_
_entity.id
_entity.type
_entity.pdbx_description
1 polymer ?
#
loop_
_entity_poly.entity_id
_entity_poly.type
_entity_poly.pdbx_seq_one_letter_code
_entity_poly.pdbx_strand_id
1 'polypeptide(L)'
;PLVSWEDFTAPLPPGAEVEIPCGTRVEVRTDLKAKIGGLRVRGELAFMDGADVELETPHIYVCGLFAAGTVKKPYESSLVITLSAGDDAAALDEDGIDYGTEAFAVFGGLIFLRGTACSDPRVYT
;
A
#
# COMPACT_ATOMS: atom_id res chain seq x y z
N PRO A 1 0.19 -0.50 -17.86
CA PRO A 1 -1.16 0.07 -18.11
C PRO A 1 -1.64 0.73 -16.82
N LEU A 2 -2.36 1.86 -16.91
CA LEU A 2 -2.96 2.49 -15.73
C LEU A 2 -4.28 1.78 -15.41
N VAL A 3 -4.42 1.28 -14.20
CA VAL A 3 -5.59 0.51 -13.75
C VAL A 3 -6.08 1.10 -12.43
N SER A 4 -7.40 1.23 -12.23
CA SER A 4 -7.89 1.68 -10.93
C SER A 4 -7.79 0.56 -9.89
N TRP A 5 -7.77 0.92 -8.61
CA TRP A 5 -7.82 -0.08 -7.54
C TRP A 5 -9.04 -1.00 -7.65
N GLU A 6 -10.21 -0.46 -8.00
CA GLU A 6 -11.46 -1.22 -8.10
C GLU A 6 -11.43 -2.24 -9.26
N ASP A 7 -10.84 -1.88 -10.39
CA ASP A 7 -10.59 -2.81 -11.50
C ASP A 7 -9.66 -3.96 -11.10
N PHE A 8 -8.87 -3.74 -10.04
CA PHE A 8 -7.88 -4.68 -9.53
C PHE A 8 -8.41 -5.56 -8.39
N THR A 9 -9.42 -5.09 -7.65
CA THR A 9 -9.92 -5.76 -6.43
C THR A 9 -11.35 -6.27 -6.49
N ALA A 10 -12.08 -6.06 -7.60
CA ALA A 10 -13.49 -6.44 -7.68
C ALA A 10 -13.77 -7.63 -8.63
N PRO A 11 -14.51 -8.66 -8.19
CA PRO A 11 -14.81 -9.04 -6.81
C PRO A 11 -13.74 -10.00 -6.28
N LEU A 12 -12.92 -9.56 -5.32
CA LEU A 12 -12.08 -10.46 -4.54
C LEU A 12 -12.86 -11.04 -3.35
N PRO A 13 -12.66 -12.32 -3.01
CA PRO A 13 -13.24 -12.90 -1.80
C PRO A 13 -12.66 -12.23 -0.53
N PRO A 14 -13.38 -12.28 0.60
CA PRO A 14 -12.85 -11.80 1.88
C PRO A 14 -11.51 -12.48 2.20
N GLY A 15 -10.52 -11.69 2.61
CA GLY A 15 -9.19 -12.21 2.92
C GLY A 15 -8.35 -12.60 1.69
N ALA A 16 -8.72 -12.17 0.48
CA ALA A 16 -7.89 -12.39 -0.69
C ALA A 16 -6.54 -11.66 -0.59
N GLU A 17 -5.50 -12.32 -1.05
CA GLU A 17 -4.22 -11.71 -1.39
C GLU A 17 -4.39 -10.80 -2.62
N VAL A 18 -3.91 -9.57 -2.53
CA VAL A 18 -3.86 -8.63 -3.65
C VAL A 18 -2.42 -8.50 -4.11
N GLU A 19 -2.13 -8.77 -5.38
CA GLU A 19 -0.80 -8.55 -5.94
C GLU A 19 -0.84 -7.54 -7.08
N ILE A 20 -0.18 -6.40 -6.98
CA ILE A 20 0.03 -5.48 -8.10
C ILE A 20 1.24 -5.97 -8.91
N PRO A 21 1.06 -6.48 -10.14
CA PRO A 21 2.14 -7.12 -10.89
C PRO A 21 3.11 -6.12 -11.51
N CYS A 22 4.31 -6.58 -11.85
CA CYS A 22 5.32 -5.78 -12.56
C CYS A 22 4.75 -5.16 -13.86
N GLY A 23 5.12 -3.91 -14.15
CA GLY A 23 4.66 -3.18 -15.35
C GLY A 23 3.23 -2.61 -15.24
N THR A 24 2.55 -2.83 -14.11
CA THR A 24 1.23 -2.25 -13.82
C THR A 24 1.35 -1.14 -12.79
N ARG A 25 0.63 -0.05 -13.04
CA ARG A 25 0.49 1.08 -12.13
C ARG A 25 -0.96 1.17 -11.71
N VAL A 26 -1.20 1.06 -10.41
CA VAL A 26 -2.50 1.20 -9.76
C VAL A 26 -2.55 2.51 -9.00
N GLU A 27 -3.61 3.27 -9.23
CA GLU A 27 -3.85 4.52 -8.51
C GLU A 27 -5.15 4.45 -7.72
N VAL A 28 -5.05 4.75 -6.42
CA VAL A 28 -6.20 4.94 -5.54
C VAL A 28 -6.58 6.42 -5.62
N ARG A 29 -7.72 6.71 -6.24
CA ARG A 29 -8.18 8.07 -6.57
C ARG A 29 -9.48 8.48 -5.88
N THR A 30 -10.13 7.53 -5.22
CA THR A 30 -11.41 7.66 -4.54
C THR A 30 -11.26 7.11 -3.13
N ASP A 31 -12.18 7.51 -2.25
CA ASP A 31 -12.20 7.01 -0.88
C ASP A 31 -12.22 5.48 -0.87
N LEU A 32 -11.33 4.89 -0.08
CA LEU A 32 -11.13 3.45 -0.03
C LEU A 32 -11.25 2.96 1.40
N LYS A 33 -12.15 2.03 1.63
CA LYS A 33 -12.19 1.23 2.86
C LYS A 33 -12.13 -0.24 2.50
N ALA A 34 -10.99 -0.87 2.74
CA ALA A 34 -10.75 -2.24 2.32
C ALA A 34 -10.10 -3.08 3.42
N LYS A 35 -10.49 -4.36 3.47
CA LYS A 35 -9.85 -5.40 4.27
C LYS A 35 -9.45 -6.56 3.36
N ILE A 36 -8.15 -6.84 3.27
CA ILE A 36 -7.56 -7.86 2.39
C ILE A 36 -6.66 -8.80 3.20
N GLY A 37 -6.35 -9.98 2.65
CA GLY A 37 -5.52 -11.00 3.32
C GLY A 37 -4.02 -10.71 3.27
N GLY A 38 -3.61 -9.90 2.31
CA GLY A 38 -2.24 -9.47 2.09
C GLY A 38 -2.13 -8.57 0.88
N LEU A 39 -1.07 -7.78 0.81
CA LEU A 39 -0.78 -6.91 -0.33
C LEU A 39 0.66 -7.09 -0.81
N ARG A 40 0.83 -7.54 -2.04
CA ARG A 40 2.12 -7.57 -2.72
C ARG A 40 2.16 -6.46 -3.78
N VAL A 41 3.17 -5.60 -3.72
CA VAL A 41 3.37 -4.51 -4.66
C VAL A 41 4.65 -4.77 -5.44
N ARG A 42 4.53 -5.43 -6.61
CA ARG A 42 5.64 -5.65 -7.55
C ARG A 42 5.69 -4.59 -8.65
N GLY A 43 4.54 -4.03 -9.01
CA GLY A 43 4.41 -2.85 -9.88
C GLY A 43 4.45 -1.55 -9.10
N GLU A 44 3.54 -0.63 -9.41
CA GLU A 44 3.42 0.65 -8.70
C GLU A 44 2.03 0.78 -8.07
N LEU A 45 1.98 1.10 -6.78
CA LEU A 45 0.78 1.53 -6.06
C LEU A 45 0.95 2.98 -5.63
N ALA A 46 0.07 3.85 -6.10
CA ALA A 46 0.07 5.25 -5.71
C ALA A 46 -1.29 5.67 -5.12
N PHE A 47 -1.27 6.20 -3.91
CA PHE A 47 -2.40 6.87 -3.29
C PHE A 47 -2.40 8.33 -3.72
N MET A 48 -3.48 8.73 -4.39
CA MET A 48 -3.66 10.08 -4.89
C MET A 48 -4.36 10.92 -3.84
N ASP A 49 -3.77 12.07 -3.53
CA ASP A 49 -4.33 13.04 -2.60
C ASP A 49 -5.74 13.50 -3.02
N GLY A 50 -6.61 13.75 -2.04
CA GLY A 50 -8.04 14.03 -2.23
C GLY A 50 -8.97 12.85 -1.96
N ALA A 51 -8.43 11.70 -1.53
CA ALA A 51 -9.18 10.51 -1.14
C ALA A 51 -8.78 10.07 0.27
N ASP A 52 -9.76 9.74 1.11
CA ASP A 52 -9.50 9.14 2.42
C ASP A 52 -9.41 7.62 2.30
N VAL A 53 -8.32 7.05 2.82
CA VAL A 53 -7.99 5.64 2.65
C VAL A 53 -7.82 4.97 4.01
N GLU A 54 -8.57 3.89 4.19
CA GLU A 54 -8.46 2.94 5.30
C GLU A 54 -8.21 1.54 4.70
N LEU A 55 -6.98 1.05 4.85
CA LEU A 55 -6.58 -0.29 4.40
C LEU A 55 -6.19 -1.14 5.60
N GLU A 56 -6.92 -2.24 5.81
CA GLU A 56 -6.59 -3.25 6.80
C GLU A 56 -6.06 -4.51 6.10
N THR A 57 -4.87 -4.96 6.50
CA THR A 57 -4.24 -6.15 5.92
C THR A 57 -3.23 -6.75 6.89
N PRO A 58 -3.08 -8.08 6.96
CA PRO A 58 -2.04 -8.71 7.76
C PRO A 58 -0.62 -8.36 7.35
N HIS A 59 -0.38 -8.07 6.08
CA HIS A 59 0.96 -7.72 5.61
C HIS A 59 0.92 -6.90 4.31
N ILE A 60 2.01 -6.19 4.06
CA ILE A 60 2.32 -5.57 2.77
C ILE A 60 3.79 -5.81 2.43
N TYR A 61 4.03 -6.29 1.22
CA TYR A 61 5.36 -6.52 0.67
C TYR A 61 5.59 -5.68 -0.58
N VAL A 62 6.65 -4.86 -0.53
CA VAL A 62 6.97 -3.92 -1.59
C VAL A 62 8.28 -4.32 -2.26
N CYS A 63 8.14 -4.83 -3.49
CA CYS A 63 9.25 -5.10 -4.42
C CYS A 63 9.30 -4.09 -5.58
N GLY A 64 8.19 -3.39 -5.83
CA GLY A 64 8.08 -2.26 -6.76
C GLY A 64 8.04 -0.92 -6.05
N LEU A 65 7.00 -0.12 -6.29
CA LEU A 65 6.83 1.23 -5.72
C LEU A 65 5.53 1.32 -4.91
N PHE A 66 5.65 1.75 -3.66
CA PHE A 66 4.52 2.15 -2.82
C PHE A 66 4.62 3.65 -2.52
N ALA A 67 3.65 4.44 -2.97
CA ALA A 67 3.74 5.90 -2.90
C ALA A 67 2.45 6.56 -2.38
N ALA A 68 2.62 7.57 -1.53
CA ALA A 68 1.57 8.51 -1.14
C ALA A 68 2.17 9.93 -1.14
N GLY A 69 1.62 10.81 -1.97
CA GLY A 69 2.13 12.16 -2.15
C GLY A 69 3.47 12.23 -2.87
N THR A 70 3.94 13.45 -3.10
CA THR A 70 5.23 13.78 -3.73
C THR A 70 5.89 14.96 -3.02
N VAL A 71 7.15 15.25 -3.32
CA VAL A 71 7.85 16.44 -2.79
C VAL A 71 7.13 17.75 -3.13
N LYS A 72 6.57 17.87 -4.34
CA LYS A 72 5.89 19.10 -4.80
C LYS A 72 4.41 19.16 -4.40
N LYS A 73 3.80 18.01 -4.16
CA LYS A 73 2.40 17.87 -3.77
C LYS A 73 2.30 16.75 -2.74
N PRO A 74 2.49 17.07 -1.44
CA PRO A 74 2.30 16.10 -0.37
C PRO A 74 0.87 15.55 -0.34
N TYR A 75 0.69 14.43 0.34
CA TYR A 75 -0.61 13.84 0.66
C TYR A 75 -1.19 14.55 1.89
N GLU A 76 -2.35 15.18 1.74
CA GLU A 76 -3.03 15.94 2.79
C GLU A 76 -4.28 15.23 3.32
N SER A 77 -4.90 14.37 2.50
CA SER A 77 -5.97 13.46 2.93
C SER A 77 -5.51 12.42 3.96
N SER A 78 -6.46 11.69 4.56
CA SER A 78 -6.15 10.62 5.50
C SER A 78 -5.70 9.35 4.77
N LEU A 79 -4.56 8.78 5.17
CA LEU A 79 -4.11 7.44 4.75
C LEU A 79 -3.78 6.63 6.00
N VAL A 80 -4.67 5.70 6.33
CA VAL A 80 -4.54 4.79 7.47
C VAL A 80 -4.32 3.38 6.95
N ILE A 81 -3.18 2.81 7.31
CA ILE A 81 -2.84 1.42 7.03
C ILE A 81 -2.76 0.70 8.38
N THR A 82 -3.64 -0.26 8.58
CA THR A 82 -3.68 -1.08 9.78
C THR A 82 -3.14 -2.46 9.45
N LEU A 83 -2.01 -2.82 10.06
CA LEU A 83 -1.51 -4.18 10.04
C LEU A 83 -2.25 -4.96 11.11
N SER A 84 -3.06 -5.94 10.71
CA SER A 84 -3.86 -6.75 11.64
C SER A 84 -3.23 -8.12 11.86
N ALA A 85 -3.40 -8.67 13.06
CA ALA A 85 -2.98 -10.04 13.34
C ALA A 85 -3.60 -10.98 12.31
N GLY A 86 -2.77 -11.54 11.43
CA GLY A 86 -3.16 -12.68 10.61
C GLY A 86 -3.31 -13.92 11.49
N ASP A 87 -4.02 -14.94 11.01
CA ASP A 87 -4.08 -16.25 11.65
C ASP A 87 -2.69 -16.94 11.59
N ASP A 88 -1.76 -16.54 12.48
CA ASP A 88 -0.45 -17.13 12.83
C ASP A 88 0.51 -17.61 11.71
N ALA A 89 0.15 -17.46 10.44
CA ALA A 89 0.99 -17.81 9.31
C ALA A 89 1.85 -16.61 8.93
N ALA A 90 3.16 -16.74 9.16
CA ALA A 90 4.16 -15.89 8.54
C ALA A 90 3.86 -15.72 7.05
N ALA A 91 3.73 -14.49 6.58
CA ALA A 91 3.54 -14.24 5.17
C ALA A 91 4.90 -14.41 4.47
N LEU A 92 5.13 -15.58 3.87
CA LEU A 92 6.37 -15.85 3.16
C LEU A 92 6.37 -15.13 1.81
N ASP A 93 7.49 -14.52 1.41
CA ASP A 93 7.64 -14.12 0.00
C ASP A 93 7.86 -15.31 -0.93
N GLU A 94 8.08 -15.04 -2.21
CA GLU A 94 8.31 -16.08 -3.23
C GLU A 94 9.62 -16.86 -3.04
N ASP A 95 10.60 -16.28 -2.34
CA ASP A 95 11.87 -16.91 -2.00
C ASP A 95 11.81 -17.66 -0.65
N GLY A 96 10.64 -17.67 0.00
CA GLY A 96 10.43 -18.30 1.30
C GLY A 96 10.98 -17.50 2.48
N ILE A 97 11.24 -16.20 2.29
CA ILE A 97 11.68 -15.31 3.36
C ILE A 97 10.47 -14.94 4.23
N ASP A 98 10.65 -15.12 5.54
CA ASP A 98 9.69 -14.74 6.57
C ASP A 98 9.98 -13.32 7.06
N TYR A 99 9.02 -12.41 6.91
CA TYR A 99 9.11 -11.04 7.42
C TYR A 99 8.30 -10.82 8.71
N GLY A 100 7.75 -11.90 9.29
CA GLY A 100 6.91 -11.90 10.47
C GLY A 100 5.41 -11.89 10.17
N THR A 101 4.63 -11.88 11.25
CA THR A 101 3.21 -11.55 11.23
C THR A 101 3.06 -10.03 11.38
N GLU A 102 2.06 -9.41 10.74
CA GLU A 102 1.83 -7.95 10.82
C GLU A 102 2.94 -7.08 10.19
N ALA A 103 3.45 -7.48 9.02
CA ALA A 103 4.64 -6.89 8.43
C ALA A 103 4.35 -5.84 7.34
N PHE A 104 5.12 -4.73 7.36
CA PHE A 104 5.27 -3.80 6.24
C PHE A 104 6.72 -3.84 5.76
N ALA A 105 7.03 -4.71 4.79
CA ALA A 105 8.40 -4.98 4.37
C ALA A 105 8.70 -4.47 2.96
N VAL A 106 9.92 -3.97 2.78
CA VAL A 106 10.44 -3.50 1.50
C VAL A 106 11.67 -4.32 1.16
N PHE A 107 11.62 -5.01 0.03
CA PHE A 107 12.73 -5.82 -0.46
C PHE A 107 12.86 -5.62 -1.96
N GLY A 108 13.94 -4.98 -2.40
CA GLY A 108 14.15 -4.63 -3.81
C GLY A 108 13.32 -3.44 -4.33
N GLY A 109 12.32 -2.98 -3.56
CA GLY A 109 11.42 -1.88 -3.93
C GLY A 109 11.73 -0.53 -3.28
N LEU A 110 10.79 0.41 -3.44
CA LEU A 110 10.84 1.76 -2.91
C LEU A 110 9.53 2.15 -2.22
N ILE A 111 9.67 2.92 -1.15
CA ILE A 111 8.56 3.57 -0.46
C ILE A 111 8.75 5.08 -0.49
N PHE A 112 7.69 5.80 -0.90
CA PHE A 112 7.63 7.25 -0.86
C PHE A 112 6.38 7.69 -0.11
N LEU A 113 6.53 8.06 1.16
CA LEU A 113 5.46 8.65 1.96
C LEU A 113 5.80 10.12 2.20
N ARG A 114 5.06 11.02 1.57
CA ARG A 114 5.22 12.47 1.70
C ARG A 114 3.89 13.06 2.13
N GLY A 115 3.70 13.20 3.45
CA GLY A 115 2.57 13.90 4.03
C GLY A 115 2.90 15.34 4.42
N THR A 116 1.89 16.08 4.86
CA THR A 116 2.08 17.35 5.58
C THR A 116 2.04 17.10 7.09
N ALA A 117 2.98 17.71 7.82
CA ALA A 117 2.91 17.78 9.27
C ALA A 117 2.28 19.12 9.67
N CYS A 118 1.42 19.13 10.69
CA CYS A 118 0.82 20.35 11.20
C CYS A 118 1.89 21.37 11.61
N SER A 119 2.05 22.46 10.85
CA SER A 119 2.86 23.63 11.22
C SER A 119 4.30 23.32 11.68
N ASP A 120 4.92 22.24 11.21
CA ASP A 120 6.32 21.92 11.51
C ASP A 120 7.23 22.47 10.40
N PRO A 121 8.06 23.50 10.66
CA PRO A 121 8.95 24.07 9.65
C PRO A 121 10.08 23.12 9.21
N ARG A 122 10.19 21.91 9.79
CA ARG A 122 11.14 20.87 9.38
C ARG A 122 10.64 19.99 8.23
N VAL A 123 9.58 20.39 7.52
CA VAL A 123 9.15 19.72 6.28
C VAL A 123 10.34 19.75 5.31
N TYR A 124 10.95 18.58 5.13
CA TYR A 124 12.22 18.37 4.42
C TYR A 124 12.22 19.06 3.05
N THR A 125 13.03 20.11 2.94
CA THR A 125 13.46 20.76 1.69
C THR A 125 14.40 19.87 0.89
#